data_AF-A0A2R6AWX8-F1
#
_entry.id   AF-A0A2R6AWX8-F1
#
_cell.length_a   1.000
_cell.length_b   1.000
_cell.length_c   1.000
_cell.angle_alpha   90.00
_cell.angle_beta   90.00
_cell.angle_gamma   90.00
#
_symmetry.space_group_name_H-M   'P 1'
#
loop_
_entity.id
_entity.type
_entity.pdbx_description
1 polymer ?
#
loop_
_entity_poly.entity_id
_entity_poly.type
_entity_poly.pdbx_seq_one_letter_code
_entity_poly.pdbx_strand_id
1 'polypeptide(L)'
;MILAVFGDVHGALDAMYWCVRRFEEKHRVRVVGVLQVGDMGVFPDLARLDQATWKRAKEDPTELGAADYVSGKKRATPHVVCPGKPRGLRLPHA
;
A
#
# COMPACT_ATOMS: atom_id res chain seq x y z
N MET A 1 -20.63 -6.22 9.49
CA MET A 1 -19.89 -5.05 8.99
C MET A 1 -18.40 -5.35 9.11
N ILE A 2 -17.61 -5.28 8.03
CA ILE A 2 -16.18 -5.64 8.05
C ILE A 2 -15.35 -4.41 7.68
N LEU A 3 -14.44 -4.02 8.57
CA LEU A 3 -13.44 -2.99 8.31
C LEU A 3 -12.08 -3.67 8.16
N ALA A 4 -11.37 -3.43 7.07
CA ALA A 4 -10.02 -3.97 6.88
C ALA A 4 -9.01 -3.02 7.50
N VAL A 5 -8.02 -3.56 8.24
CA VAL A 5 -7.00 -2.77 8.92
C VAL A 5 -5.63 -3.11 8.33
N PHE A 6 -4.88 -2.08 7.92
CA PHE A 6 -3.54 -2.24 7.34
C PHE A 6 -2.56 -1.28 8.02
N GLY A 7 -1.41 -1.78 8.43
CA GLY A 7 -0.22 -1.01 8.78
C GLY A 7 0.92 -1.35 7.82
N ASP A 8 2.03 -0.60 7.91
CA ASP A 8 3.29 -0.96 7.24
C ASP A 8 3.13 -1.11 5.71
N VAL A 9 2.34 -0.22 5.12
CA VAL A 9 1.98 -0.32 3.70
C VAL A 9 3.11 0.22 2.81
N HIS A 10 3.91 1.17 3.29
CA HIS A 10 5.03 1.76 2.54
C HIS A 10 4.68 2.10 1.08
N GLY A 11 3.52 2.72 0.85
CA GLY A 11 3.08 3.11 -0.49
C GLY A 11 2.56 1.99 -1.39
N ALA A 12 2.51 0.74 -0.92
CA ALA A 12 1.96 -0.41 -1.63
C ALA A 12 0.42 -0.41 -1.70
N LEU A 13 -0.20 0.74 -2.04
CA LEU A 13 -1.65 0.91 -2.08
C LEU A 13 -2.34 -0.07 -3.04
N ASP A 14 -1.76 -0.31 -4.22
CA ASP A 14 -2.30 -1.30 -5.16
C ASP A 14 -2.36 -2.71 -4.55
N ALA A 15 -1.35 -3.08 -3.75
CA ALA A 15 -1.32 -4.35 -3.03
C ALA A 15 -2.35 -4.40 -1.90
N MET A 16 -2.48 -3.31 -1.13
CA MET A 16 -3.48 -3.17 -0.09
C MET A 16 -4.90 -3.39 -0.66
N TYR A 17 -5.27 -2.68 -1.72
CA TYR A 17 -6.59 -2.84 -2.36
C TYR A 17 -6.78 -4.20 -3.02
N TRP A 18 -5.71 -4.78 -3.58
CA TRP A 18 -5.76 -6.15 -4.10
C TRP A 18 -6.04 -7.19 -3.00
N CYS A 19 -5.43 -7.05 -1.81
CA CYS A 19 -5.69 -7.90 -0.66
C CYS A 19 -7.15 -7.79 -0.20
N VAL A 20 -7.70 -6.58 -0.12
CA VAL A 20 -9.12 -6.36 0.19
C VAL A 20 -10.01 -7.11 -0.79
N ARG A 21 -9.78 -6.93 -2.10
CA ARG A 21 -10.55 -7.62 -3.15
C ARG A 21 -10.51 -9.14 -2.99
N ARG A 22 -9.31 -9.70 -2.80
CA ARG A 22 -9.16 -11.15 -2.64
C ARG A 22 -9.88 -11.67 -1.40
N PHE A 23 -9.89 -10.90 -0.32
CA PHE A 23 -10.61 -11.24 0.89
C PHE A 23 -12.13 -11.23 0.67
N GLU A 24 -12.66 -10.19 0.03
CA GLU A 24 -14.07 -10.09 -0.34
C GLU A 24 -14.51 -11.26 -1.24
N GLU A 25 -13.76 -11.55 -2.29
CA GLU A 25 -14.03 -12.66 -3.23
C GLU A 25 -13.98 -14.04 -2.55
N LYS A 26 -12.94 -14.29 -1.74
CA LYS A 26 -12.73 -15.59 -1.08
C LYS A 26 -13.84 -15.89 -0.07
N HIS A 27 -14.28 -14.88 0.68
CA HIS A 27 -15.23 -15.06 1.77
C HIS A 27 -16.66 -14.68 1.41
N ARG A 28 -16.89 -14.16 0.19
CA ARG A 28 -18.18 -13.63 -0.28
C ARG A 28 -18.75 -12.60 0.69
N VAL A 29 -17.89 -11.72 1.17
CA VAL A 29 -18.23 -10.64 2.10
C VAL A 29 -17.93 -9.28 1.48
N ARG A 30 -18.48 -8.22 2.08
CA ARG A 30 -18.17 -6.84 1.71
C ARG A 30 -17.38 -6.16 2.83
N VAL A 31 -16.25 -5.56 2.46
CA VAL A 31 -15.48 -4.66 3.30
C VAL A 31 -16.06 -3.25 3.14
N VAL A 32 -16.45 -2.63 4.24
CA VAL A 32 -17.09 -1.31 4.23
C VAL A 32 -16.09 -0.16 4.21
N GLY A 33 -14.83 -0.44 4.53
CA GLY A 33 -13.76 0.54 4.53
C GLY A 33 -12.41 -0.07 4.88
N VAL A 34 -11.37 0.73 4.67
CA VAL A 34 -9.99 0.43 5.05
C VAL A 34 -9.54 1.46 6.08
N LEU A 35 -9.06 0.99 7.23
CA LEU A 35 -8.36 1.81 8.22
C LEU A 35 -6.85 1.56 8.07
N GLN A 36 -6.14 2.61 7.65
CA GLN A 36 -4.69 2.61 7.56
C GLN A 36 -4.12 3.16 8.87
N VAL A 37 -3.25 2.41 9.56
CA VAL A 37 -2.84 2.70 10.95
C VAL A 37 -1.45 3.30 11.12
N GLY A 38 -0.67 3.52 10.05
CA GLY A 38 0.69 4.05 10.14
C GLY A 38 1.64 3.46 9.10
N ASP A 39 2.83 4.05 8.94
CA ASP A 39 3.86 3.62 7.97
C ASP A 39 3.31 3.47 6.54
N MET A 40 2.52 4.47 6.15
CA MET A 40 1.99 4.57 4.80
C MET A 40 3.07 4.87 3.76
N GLY A 41 4.28 5.30 4.18
CA GLY A 41 5.36 5.73 3.28
C GLY A 41 5.16 7.13 2.69
N VAL A 42 4.34 7.97 3.34
CA VAL A 42 4.02 9.34 2.89
C VAL A 42 5.05 10.32 3.45
N PHE A 43 5.96 10.75 2.58
CA PHE A 43 6.97 11.75 2.89
C PHE A 43 6.79 12.97 1.98
N PRO A 44 6.09 14.03 2.44
CA PRO A 44 5.80 15.21 1.62
C PRO A 44 7.06 15.99 1.25
N ASP A 45 8.12 15.86 2.07
CA ASP A 45 9.44 16.41 1.80
C ASP A 45 10.50 15.34 2.08
N LEU A 46 11.12 14.82 1.01
CA LEU A 46 12.18 13.82 1.10
C LEU A 46 13.45 14.39 1.76
N ALA A 47 13.64 15.71 1.80
CA ALA A 47 14.76 16.33 2.49
C ALA A 47 14.64 16.22 4.03
N ARG A 48 13.45 15.85 4.54
CA ARG A 48 13.17 15.69 5.98
C ARG A 48 13.07 14.24 6.44
N LEU A 49 13.37 13.29 5.56
CA LEU A 49 13.50 11.89 5.90
C LEU A 49 14.61 11.70 6.94
N ASP A 50 14.34 10.90 7.96
CA ASP A 50 15.36 10.50 8.92
C ASP A 50 16.38 9.56 8.25
N GLN A 51 17.54 9.43 8.88
CA GLN A 51 18.67 8.67 8.33
C GLN A 51 18.37 7.18 8.19
N ALA A 52 17.53 6.60 9.07
CA ALA A 52 17.18 5.19 9.00
C ALA A 52 16.27 4.93 7.80
N THR A 53 15.23 5.74 7.60
CA THR A 53 14.35 5.65 6.43
C THR A 53 15.11 5.89 5.12
N TRP A 54 16.05 6.84 5.09
CA TRP A 54 16.93 7.05 3.92
C TRP A 54 17.79 5.82 3.58
N LYS A 55 18.35 5.16 4.59
CA LYS A 55 19.16 3.96 4.38
C LYS A 55 18.31 2.83 3.84
N ARG A 56 17.11 2.64 4.39
CA ARG A 56 16.15 1.62 3.93
C ARG A 56 15.65 1.90 2.52
N ALA A 57 15.34 3.16 2.19
CA ALA A 57 14.93 3.55 0.83
C ALA A 57 15.99 3.29 -0.25
N LYS A 58 17.29 3.30 0.10
CA LYS A 58 18.36 2.92 -0.83
C LYS A 58 18.40 1.42 -1.10
N GLU A 59 18.06 0.61 -0.11
CA GLU A 59 18.03 -0.86 -0.19
C GLU A 59 16.71 -1.36 -0.80
N ASP A 60 15.59 -0.71 -0.47
CA ASP A 60 14.26 -0.96 -1.01
C ASP A 60 13.59 0.36 -1.41
N PRO A 61 13.62 0.74 -2.70
CA PRO A 61 12.97 1.95 -3.18
C PRO A 61 11.45 2.00 -2.97
N THR A 62 10.82 0.85 -2.68
CA THR A 62 9.37 0.82 -2.41
C THR A 62 9.00 1.46 -1.08
N GLU A 63 9.95 1.62 -0.16
CA GLU A 63 9.79 2.33 1.13
C GLU A 63 9.27 3.78 0.97
N LEU A 64 9.61 4.44 -0.14
CA LEU A 64 9.15 5.80 -0.48
C LEU A 64 7.89 5.80 -1.34
N GLY A 65 7.28 4.63 -1.56
CA GLY A 65 6.31 4.40 -2.62
C GLY A 65 5.08 5.30 -2.57
N ALA A 66 4.75 5.89 -1.41
CA ALA A 66 3.61 6.80 -1.31
C ALA A 66 3.91 8.20 -1.88
N ALA A 67 5.19 8.61 -1.91
CA ALA A 67 5.61 9.91 -2.45
C ALA A 67 5.25 10.07 -3.93
N ASP A 68 5.27 8.99 -4.71
CA ASP A 68 4.84 9.02 -6.11
C ASP A 68 3.33 9.29 -6.26
N TYR A 69 2.51 8.86 -5.30
CA TYR A 69 1.09 9.18 -5.31
C TYR A 69 0.83 10.63 -4.90
N VAL A 70 1.55 11.13 -3.88
CA VAL A 70 1.44 12.52 -3.42
C VAL A 70 1.90 13.50 -4.50
N SER A 71 2.98 13.18 -5.21
CA SER A 71 3.48 14.00 -6.33
C SER A 71 2.66 13.83 -7.62
N GLY A 72 1.69 12.92 -7.65
CA GLY A 72 0.85 12.64 -8.82
C GLY A 72 1.54 11.85 -9.93
N LYS A 73 2.79 11.41 -9.73
CA LYS A 73 3.52 10.52 -10.66
C LYS A 73 2.87 9.14 -10.78
N LYS A 74 2.23 8.69 -9.70
CA LYS A 74 1.50 7.42 -9.63
C LYS A 74 0.06 7.67 -9.19
N ARG A 75 -0.89 6.92 -9.74
CA ARG A 75 -2.26 6.87 -9.24
C ARG A 75 -2.54 5.45 -8.76
N ALA A 76 -3.14 5.34 -7.58
CA ALA A 76 -3.64 4.05 -7.11
C ALA A 76 -4.78 3.67 -8.04
N THR A 77 -4.75 2.44 -8.54
CA THR A 77 -5.84 1.96 -9.37
C THR A 77 -6.96 1.54 -8.43
N PRO A 78 -8.09 2.29 -8.35
CA PRO A 78 -9.18 1.92 -7.45
C PRO A 78 -9.77 0.58 -7.89
N HIS A 79 -10.57 -0.02 -7.01
CA HIS A 79 -11.25 -1.33 -7.09
C HIS A 79 -11.87 -1.74 -8.45
N VAL A 80 -11.94 -0.86 -9.44
CA VAL A 80 -12.61 -1.07 -10.73
C VAL A 80 -11.68 -1.65 -11.82
N VAL A 81 -10.34 -1.55 -11.73
CA VAL A 81 -9.48 -1.77 -12.93
C VAL A 81 -8.23 -2.66 -12.75
N CYS A 82 -8.03 -3.37 -11.63
CA CYS A 82 -6.90 -4.30 -11.50
C CYS A 82 -7.33 -5.79 -11.59
N PRO A 83 -7.20 -6.46 -12.75
CA PRO A 83 -7.58 -7.87 -12.91
C PRO A 83 -6.53 -8.87 -12.38
N GLY A 84 -5.35 -8.43 -11.96
CA GLY A 84 -4.23 -9.30 -11.60
C GLY A 84 -3.51 -8.94 -10.30
N LYS A 85 -2.68 -9.87 -9.80
CA LYS A 85 -1.77 -9.64 -8.67
C LYS A 85 -0.75 -8.53 -9.03
N PRO A 86 -0.55 -7.49 -8.20
CA PRO A 86 0.46 -6.48 -8.44
C PRO A 86 1.86 -7.11 -8.57
N ARG A 87 2.64 -6.64 -9.55
CA ARG A 87 4.03 -7.06 -9.72
C ARG A 87 4.83 -6.72 -8.46
N GLY A 88 5.62 -7.66 -7.96
CA GLY A 88 6.46 -7.47 -6.76
C GLY A 88 5.77 -7.72 -5.41
N LEU A 89 4.45 -8.01 -5.37
CA LEU A 89 3.77 -8.30 -4.12
C LEU A 89 4.22 -9.66 -3.55
N ARG A 90 5.11 -9.62 -2.55
CA ARG A 90 5.33 -10.74 -1.63
C ARG A 90 4.27 -10.67 -0.54
N LEU A 91 3.38 -11.67 -0.53
CA LEU A 91 2.49 -11.85 0.61
C LEU A 91 3.31 -12.47 1.73
N PRO A 92 3.15 -12.03 2.99
CA PRO A 92 3.69 -12.79 4.11
C PRO A 92 3.14 -14.22 4.02
N HIS A 93 4.00 -15.21 4.25
CA HIS A 93 3.56 -16.60 4.36
C HIS A 93 2.60 -16.66 5.55
N ALA A 94 1.33 -16.92 5.24
CA ALA A 94 0.30 -17.21 6.23
C ALA A 94 0.49 -18.63 6.78
#